data_AF-A0A9D0BWE3-F1
#
_entry.id   AF-A0A9D0BWE3-F1
#
_cell.length_a   1.000
_cell.length_b   1.000
_cell.length_c   1.000
_cell.angle_alpha   90.00
_cell.angle_beta   90.00
_cell.angle_gamma   90.00
#
_symmetry.space_group_name_H-M   'P 1'
#
loop_
_entity.id
_entity.type
_entity.pdbx_description
1 polymer ?
#
loop_
_entity_poly.entity_id
_entity_poly.type
_entity_poly.pdbx_seq_one_letter_code
_entity_poly.pdbx_strand_id
1 'polypeptide(L)'
;RPEQAANVLSAKKKDLPEDLAAGAFRISGKAVLRQGTSKIHFRGFAGLFTRRIEKPREIAQGVLVLSPENIIFYSPGKTLRFRWSELRCVTTNNHFFEFTVRHRPFYQIHFLQESPLKYEILFQKILQKQYQKVGQKIVEFQPALRLTVPRLPGAFLPVSSGKTVRQFIGLRLLARLLRSLLKTFFQFMLRVKVKNEDYFPRNFPFVLLANHQSFFDPFLILTFLYCRIAFLTKSTSFCNPFERFILKIGMGIPTTRYKTDPQVIAIIRRFLAGNISVGIFPEGERSWDGEMKHFKYSVIKLLVALRAPVVPVILQGAFSFFPRWDSSLHRTTVELRVTPPFCLVPNLFSLEELKNFVEDQFRS
;
A
#
# COMPACT_ATOMS: atom_id res chain seq x y z
N ARG A 1 -4.14 -28.91 11.93
CA ARG A 1 -3.24 -29.83 12.67
C ARG A 1 -2.12 -30.30 11.73
N PRO A 2 -0.90 -30.58 12.22
CA PRO A 2 0.25 -30.97 11.39
C PRO A 2 -0.02 -32.21 10.51
N GLU A 3 -0.73 -33.20 11.03
CA GLU A 3 -1.07 -34.45 10.34
C GLU A 3 -1.94 -34.24 9.10
N GLN A 4 -2.95 -33.38 9.17
CA GLN A 4 -3.78 -33.02 8.01
C GLN A 4 -2.96 -32.34 6.91
N ALA A 5 -1.96 -31.53 7.27
CA ALA A 5 -1.08 -30.87 6.31
C ALA A 5 -0.10 -31.85 5.65
N ALA A 6 0.37 -32.86 6.39
CA ALA A 6 1.21 -33.94 5.86
C ALA A 6 0.44 -34.81 4.87
N ASN A 7 -0.81 -35.16 5.18
CA ASN A 7 -1.68 -35.96 4.30
C ASN A 7 -2.05 -35.23 2.99
N VAL A 8 -2.26 -33.92 3.03
CA VAL A 8 -2.51 -33.12 1.82
C VAL A 8 -1.27 -32.99 0.95
N LEU A 9 -0.08 -32.88 1.56
CA LEU A 9 1.17 -32.80 0.82
C LEU A 9 1.52 -34.14 0.15
N SER A 10 1.34 -35.27 0.85
CA SER A 10 1.60 -36.61 0.31
C SER A 10 0.68 -36.93 -0.87
N ALA A 11 -0.59 -36.52 -0.83
CA ALA A 11 -1.52 -36.65 -1.94
C ALA A 11 -1.03 -35.89 -3.19
N LYS A 12 -0.62 -34.63 -3.02
CA LYS A 12 -0.13 -33.79 -4.14
C LYS A 12 1.21 -34.24 -4.73
N LYS A 13 2.02 -34.98 -3.97
CA LYS A 13 3.30 -35.53 -4.44
C LYS A 13 3.11 -36.65 -5.46
N LYS A 14 1.97 -37.36 -5.45
CA LYS A 14 1.70 -38.47 -6.37
C LYS A 14 1.59 -38.03 -7.84
N ASP A 15 1.20 -36.78 -8.06
CA ASP A 15 1.01 -36.21 -9.41
C ASP A 15 2.28 -35.53 -9.96
N LEU A 16 3.41 -35.67 -9.27
CA LEU A 16 4.70 -35.07 -9.63
C LEU A 16 5.74 -36.16 -9.92
N PRO A 17 6.69 -35.90 -10.83
CA PRO A 17 7.90 -36.71 -10.98
C PRO A 17 8.62 -36.92 -9.63
N GLU A 18 9.19 -38.11 -9.42
CA GLU A 18 9.80 -38.53 -8.15
C GLU A 18 10.90 -37.56 -7.67
N ASP A 19 11.70 -37.01 -8.58
CA ASP A 19 12.77 -36.05 -8.30
C ASP A 19 12.24 -34.73 -7.70
N LEU A 20 11.06 -34.29 -8.15
CA LEU A 20 10.39 -33.10 -7.65
C LEU A 20 9.64 -33.38 -6.34
N ALA A 21 9.03 -34.56 -6.24
CA ALA A 21 8.27 -34.98 -5.07
C ALA A 21 9.16 -35.15 -3.82
N ALA A 22 10.36 -35.72 -3.97
CA ALA A 22 11.28 -35.99 -2.87
C ALA A 22 11.70 -34.71 -2.12
N GLY A 23 12.01 -33.63 -2.85
CA GLY A 23 12.49 -32.37 -2.29
C GLY A 23 11.41 -31.34 -1.92
N ALA A 24 10.14 -31.61 -2.22
CA ALA A 24 9.06 -30.64 -2.03
C ALA A 24 8.56 -30.61 -0.58
N PHE A 25 8.58 -29.43 0.05
CA PHE A 25 7.89 -29.19 1.33
C PHE A 25 6.54 -28.47 1.15
N ARG A 26 6.26 -27.91 -0.04
CA ARG A 26 4.97 -27.29 -0.37
C ARG A 26 4.66 -27.39 -1.85
N ILE A 27 3.39 -27.69 -2.17
CA ILE A 27 2.87 -27.75 -3.54
C ILE A 27 1.55 -26.97 -3.61
N SER A 28 1.43 -26.07 -4.59
CA SER A 28 0.22 -25.27 -4.81
C SER A 28 -0.93 -26.08 -5.41
N GLY A 29 -2.12 -25.48 -5.49
CA GLY A 29 -3.14 -25.89 -6.46
C GLY A 29 -2.75 -25.46 -7.88
N LYS A 30 -3.69 -25.55 -8.82
CA LYS A 30 -3.44 -25.09 -10.20
C LYS A 30 -3.01 -23.62 -10.23
N ALA A 31 -1.98 -23.35 -11.02
CA ALA A 31 -1.39 -22.05 -11.20
C ALA A 31 -0.98 -21.83 -12.66
N VAL A 32 -0.82 -20.56 -13.02
CA VAL A 32 -0.42 -20.10 -14.35
C VAL A 32 0.87 -19.32 -14.22
N LEU A 33 1.89 -19.72 -14.96
CA LEU A 33 3.13 -18.97 -15.06
C LEU A 33 3.04 -17.98 -16.21
N ARG A 34 3.34 -16.72 -15.92
CA ARG A 34 3.44 -15.63 -16.90
C ARG A 34 4.84 -15.04 -16.87
N GLN A 35 5.28 -14.51 -18.01
CA GLN A 35 6.59 -13.91 -18.19
C GLN A 35 6.43 -12.54 -18.85
N GLY A 36 7.18 -11.54 -18.39
CA GLY A 36 7.16 -10.22 -19.02
C GLY A 36 8.54 -9.56 -19.04
N THR A 37 8.68 -8.55 -19.90
CA THR A 37 9.87 -7.72 -20.03
C THR A 37 9.59 -6.33 -19.43
N SER A 38 10.53 -5.82 -18.63
CA SER A 38 10.46 -4.43 -18.16
C SER A 38 11.18 -3.52 -19.14
N LYS A 39 10.49 -2.53 -19.72
CA LYS A 39 11.13 -1.42 -20.45
C LYS A 39 11.25 -0.22 -19.52
N ILE A 40 12.41 0.42 -19.54
CA ILE A 40 12.65 1.65 -18.77
C ILE A 40 12.24 2.83 -19.65
N HIS A 41 11.50 3.79 -19.06
CA HIS A 41 11.62 5.26 -19.19
C HIS A 41 10.27 5.96 -19.02
N PHE A 42 10.16 6.83 -18.00
CA PHE A 42 9.18 7.92 -17.96
C PHE A 42 9.63 8.99 -16.94
N ARG A 43 9.43 10.27 -17.28
CA ARG A 43 9.71 11.46 -16.45
C ARG A 43 8.39 12.06 -15.94
N GLY A 44 8.13 11.99 -14.63
CA GLY A 44 6.95 12.61 -14.00
C GLY A 44 7.13 14.11 -13.67
N PHE A 45 6.03 14.77 -13.29
CA PHE A 45 5.95 16.21 -12.97
C PHE A 45 6.85 16.65 -11.78
N ALA A 46 7.27 15.70 -10.93
CA ALA A 46 8.18 15.91 -9.79
C ALA A 46 9.58 15.29 -9.99
N GLY A 47 10.01 15.02 -11.23
CA GLY A 47 11.33 14.45 -11.52
C GLY A 47 11.52 12.97 -11.19
N LEU A 48 10.42 12.25 -10.89
CA LEU A 48 10.45 10.83 -10.53
C LEU A 48 10.58 9.93 -11.77
N PHE A 49 11.47 8.94 -11.69
CA PHE A 49 11.68 7.90 -12.70
C PHE A 49 10.92 6.62 -12.35
N THR A 50 10.22 6.02 -13.31
CA THR A 50 9.50 4.74 -13.14
C THR A 50 9.79 3.78 -14.30
N ARG A 51 9.69 2.47 -14.05
CA ARG A 51 9.76 1.41 -15.07
C ARG A 51 8.36 1.12 -15.63
N ARG A 52 8.25 0.87 -16.95
CA ARG A 52 7.04 0.35 -17.60
C ARG A 52 7.17 -1.17 -17.70
N ILE A 53 6.20 -1.88 -17.13
CA ILE A 53 6.12 -3.33 -17.22
C ILE A 53 5.15 -3.64 -18.37
N GLU A 54 5.60 -4.34 -19.41
CA GLU A 54 4.69 -4.86 -20.44
C GLU A 54 3.79 -5.94 -19.82
N LYS A 55 2.53 -6.04 -20.27
CA LYS A 55 1.58 -7.04 -19.75
C LYS A 55 2.20 -8.43 -19.95
N PRO A 56 2.44 -9.19 -18.86
CA PRO A 56 3.14 -10.46 -18.96
C PRO A 56 2.28 -11.48 -19.71
N ARG A 57 2.93 -12.26 -20.57
CA ARG A 57 2.30 -13.31 -21.38
C ARG A 57 2.29 -14.62 -20.61
N GLU A 58 1.21 -15.38 -20.77
CA GLU A 58 1.13 -16.73 -20.22
C GLU A 58 2.08 -17.67 -20.95
N ILE A 59 2.85 -18.45 -20.21
CA ILE A 59 3.90 -19.32 -20.74
C ILE A 59 3.77 -20.80 -20.35
N ALA A 60 2.99 -21.11 -19.31
CA ALA A 60 2.66 -22.47 -18.87
C ALA A 60 1.51 -22.46 -17.84
N GLN A 61 0.74 -23.54 -17.79
CA GLN A 61 -0.21 -23.84 -16.70
C GLN A 61 0.27 -25.10 -15.98
N GLY A 62 0.21 -25.10 -14.66
CA GLY A 62 0.79 -26.19 -13.88
C GLY A 62 0.68 -25.94 -12.38
N VAL A 63 1.72 -26.29 -11.64
CA VAL A 63 1.77 -26.13 -10.18
C VAL A 63 3.10 -25.52 -9.74
N LEU A 64 3.04 -24.76 -8.65
CA LEU A 64 4.21 -24.28 -7.94
C LEU A 64 4.64 -25.34 -6.92
N VAL A 65 5.91 -25.71 -6.98
CA VAL A 65 6.57 -26.64 -6.06
C VAL A 65 7.70 -25.87 -5.36
N LEU A 66 7.66 -25.83 -4.03
CA LEU A 66 8.69 -25.18 -3.22
C LEU A 66 9.59 -26.24 -2.58
N SER A 67 10.89 -26.10 -2.81
CA SER A 67 11.95 -26.88 -2.18
C SER A 67 12.92 -25.98 -1.42
N PRO A 68 13.76 -26.51 -0.52
CA PRO A 68 14.62 -25.69 0.35
C PRO A 68 15.51 -24.70 -0.41
N GLU A 69 15.96 -25.09 -1.61
CA GLU A 69 16.88 -24.30 -2.43
C GLU A 69 16.23 -23.70 -3.69
N ASN A 70 15.04 -24.17 -4.11
CA ASN A 70 14.43 -23.72 -5.35
C ASN A 70 12.93 -23.40 -5.24
N ILE A 71 12.52 -22.42 -6.05
CA ILE A 71 11.16 -22.27 -6.56
C ILE A 71 11.08 -23.04 -7.88
N ILE A 72 10.14 -23.97 -7.99
CA ILE A 72 9.95 -24.78 -9.18
C ILE A 72 8.54 -24.57 -9.70
N PHE A 73 8.39 -24.23 -10.97
CA PHE A 73 7.10 -24.27 -11.65
C PHE A 73 7.07 -25.50 -12.56
N TYR A 74 6.21 -26.45 -12.24
CA TYR A 74 6.05 -27.69 -12.97
C TYR A 74 4.80 -27.65 -13.84
N SER A 75 4.98 -27.87 -15.14
CA SER A 75 3.94 -28.17 -16.12
C SER A 75 4.37 -29.43 -16.87
N PRO A 76 3.45 -30.33 -17.24
CA PRO A 76 3.76 -31.40 -18.19
C PRO A 76 4.45 -30.81 -19.43
N GLY A 77 5.64 -31.32 -19.77
CA GLY A 77 6.46 -30.83 -20.88
C GLY A 77 7.27 -29.54 -20.64
N LYS A 78 7.13 -28.86 -19.51
CA LYS A 78 7.88 -27.63 -19.21
C LYS A 78 8.08 -27.39 -17.71
N THR A 79 9.30 -27.65 -17.23
CA THR A 79 9.68 -27.40 -15.84
C THR A 79 10.67 -26.23 -15.78
N LEU A 80 10.34 -25.21 -14.98
CA LEU A 80 11.22 -24.07 -14.74
C LEU A 80 11.66 -24.06 -13.28
N ARG A 81 12.97 -24.01 -13.06
CA ARG A 81 13.60 -24.00 -11.74
C ARG A 81 14.32 -22.66 -11.53
N PHE A 82 14.09 -22.07 -10.37
CA PHE A 82 14.70 -20.80 -9.95
C PHE A 82 15.28 -20.98 -8.55
N ARG A 83 16.58 -20.76 -8.38
CA ARG A 83 17.18 -20.82 -7.04
C ARG A 83 16.74 -19.62 -6.21
N TRP A 84 16.48 -19.82 -4.92
CA TRP A 84 16.13 -18.71 -4.02
C TRP A 84 17.21 -17.62 -4.00
N SER A 85 18.48 -18.03 -4.10
CA SER A 85 19.65 -17.14 -4.13
C SER A 85 19.77 -16.30 -5.41
N GLU A 86 19.11 -16.69 -6.50
CA GLU A 86 19.13 -15.96 -7.76
C GLU A 86 18.03 -14.89 -7.85
N LEU A 87 17.07 -14.95 -6.92
CA LEU A 87 15.99 -13.98 -6.84
C LEU A 87 16.56 -12.63 -6.41
N ARG A 88 16.27 -11.60 -7.20
CA ARG A 88 16.52 -10.20 -6.82
C ARG A 88 15.26 -9.55 -6.26
N CYS A 89 14.17 -10.01 -6.86
CA CYS A 89 12.85 -9.47 -6.93
C CYS A 89 11.74 -10.29 -6.28
N VAL A 90 10.97 -9.92 -5.24
CA VAL A 90 9.77 -10.71 -4.86
C VAL A 90 8.61 -9.83 -4.41
N THR A 91 7.40 -10.04 -4.94
CA THR A 91 6.17 -9.34 -4.57
C THR A 91 4.97 -10.28 -4.61
N THR A 92 4.10 -10.21 -3.60
CA THR A 92 2.86 -10.98 -3.54
C THR A 92 1.64 -10.06 -3.46
N ASN A 93 0.55 -10.43 -4.11
CA ASN A 93 -0.77 -9.83 -3.90
C ASN A 93 -1.87 -10.90 -3.88
N ASN A 94 -3.14 -10.48 -4.00
CA ASN A 94 -4.29 -11.38 -3.95
C ASN A 94 -4.40 -12.33 -5.16
N HIS A 95 -3.70 -12.06 -6.27
CA HIS A 95 -3.87 -12.76 -7.54
C HIS A 95 -2.61 -13.43 -8.03
N PHE A 96 -1.42 -12.90 -7.71
CA PHE A 96 -0.15 -13.44 -8.17
C PHE A 96 1.01 -13.29 -7.18
N PHE A 97 2.00 -14.15 -7.39
CA PHE A 97 3.35 -14.06 -6.86
C PHE A 97 4.30 -13.66 -8.00
N GLU A 98 4.91 -12.48 -7.90
CA GLU A 98 5.85 -11.94 -8.87
C GLU A 98 7.27 -12.01 -8.37
N PHE A 99 8.22 -12.36 -9.23
CA PHE A 99 9.63 -12.33 -8.90
C PHE A 99 10.54 -12.01 -10.10
N THR A 100 11.74 -11.52 -9.81
CA THR A 100 12.77 -11.26 -10.81
C THR A 100 14.03 -12.05 -10.53
N VAL A 101 14.64 -12.54 -11.60
CA VAL A 101 15.87 -13.34 -11.57
C VAL A 101 16.96 -12.56 -12.30
N ARG A 102 18.20 -12.61 -11.80
CA ARG A 102 19.32 -11.87 -12.39
C ARG A 102 19.47 -12.19 -13.88
N HIS A 103 19.59 -11.16 -14.73
CA HIS A 103 19.73 -11.27 -16.19
C HIS A 103 18.60 -12.05 -16.90
N ARG A 104 17.43 -12.20 -16.25
CA ARG A 104 16.23 -12.81 -16.83
C ARG A 104 15.04 -11.84 -16.77
N PRO A 105 14.00 -12.06 -17.59
CA PRO A 105 12.71 -11.37 -17.44
C PRO A 105 12.08 -11.62 -16.06
N PHE A 106 11.05 -10.84 -15.72
CA PHE A 106 10.27 -11.11 -14.51
C PHE A 106 9.22 -12.19 -14.79
N TYR A 107 8.86 -12.92 -13.74
CA TYR A 107 7.89 -14.00 -13.77
C TYR A 107 6.75 -13.70 -12.79
N GLN A 108 5.54 -14.09 -13.16
CA GLN A 108 4.36 -14.06 -12.28
C GLN A 108 3.74 -15.44 -12.23
N ILE A 109 3.44 -15.92 -11.03
CA ILE A 109 2.67 -17.13 -10.79
C ILE A 109 1.29 -16.69 -10.32
N HIS A 110 0.29 -16.86 -11.18
CA HIS A 110 -1.12 -16.63 -10.89
C HIS A 110 -1.73 -17.92 -10.33
N PHE A 111 -2.29 -17.87 -9.13
CA PHE A 111 -2.89 -19.04 -8.50
C PHE A 111 -4.38 -19.06 -8.84
N LEU A 112 -4.88 -20.18 -9.38
CA LEU A 112 -6.25 -20.29 -9.86
C LEU A 112 -7.21 -20.81 -8.80
N GLN A 113 -6.70 -21.60 -7.85
CA GLN A 113 -7.52 -22.33 -6.87
C GLN A 113 -7.26 -21.90 -5.42
N GLU A 114 -6.34 -20.97 -5.20
CA GLU A 114 -6.04 -20.49 -3.85
C GLU A 114 -5.42 -19.09 -3.88
N SER A 115 -5.48 -18.39 -2.75
CA SER A 115 -4.87 -17.08 -2.63
C SER A 115 -3.33 -17.19 -2.50
N PRO A 116 -2.55 -16.39 -3.24
CA PRO A 116 -1.10 -16.31 -3.09
C PRO A 116 -0.67 -15.83 -1.70
N LEU A 117 -1.53 -15.07 -0.99
CA LEU A 117 -1.26 -14.57 0.37
C LEU A 117 -0.97 -15.70 1.37
N LYS A 118 -1.53 -16.90 1.14
CA LYS A 118 -1.23 -18.11 1.92
C LYS A 118 0.26 -18.45 1.97
N TYR A 119 1.01 -18.01 0.96
CA TYR A 119 2.44 -18.26 0.82
C TYR A 119 3.30 -17.09 1.30
N GLU A 120 2.71 -15.93 1.63
CA GLU A 120 3.45 -14.70 1.93
C GLU A 120 4.41 -14.87 3.13
N ILE A 121 3.90 -15.35 4.27
CA ILE A 121 4.71 -15.59 5.48
C ILE A 121 5.80 -16.64 5.22
N LEU A 122 5.47 -17.67 4.44
CA LEU A 122 6.40 -18.75 4.09
C LEU A 122 7.56 -18.22 3.23
N PHE A 123 7.24 -17.45 2.20
CA PHE A 123 8.24 -16.79 1.36
C PHE A 123 9.11 -15.83 2.18
N GLN A 124 8.52 -15.03 3.06
CA GLN A 124 9.28 -14.13 3.94
C GLN A 124 10.30 -14.88 4.80
N LYS A 125 9.90 -15.99 5.43
CA LYS A 125 10.80 -16.82 6.26
C LYS A 125 11.94 -17.45 5.46
N ILE A 126 11.64 -18.00 4.27
CA ILE A 126 12.65 -18.62 3.40
C ILE A 126 13.65 -17.58 2.93
N LEU A 127 13.15 -16.45 2.44
CA LEU A 127 13.98 -15.35 1.97
C LEU A 127 14.85 -14.79 3.11
N GLN A 128 14.30 -14.60 4.31
CA GLN A 128 15.08 -14.14 5.47
C GLN A 128 16.24 -15.07 5.82
N LYS A 129 16.02 -16.39 5.83
CA LYS A 129 17.08 -17.39 6.06
C LYS A 129 18.14 -17.34 4.96
N GLN A 130 17.73 -17.18 3.71
CA GLN A 130 18.65 -17.08 2.57
C GLN A 130 19.43 -15.75 2.60
N TYR A 131 18.85 -14.64 3.09
CA TYR A 131 19.54 -13.35 3.27
C TYR A 131 20.72 -13.44 4.23
N GLN A 132 20.54 -14.17 5.34
CA GLN A 132 21.60 -14.36 6.33
C GLN A 132 22.76 -15.18 5.76
N LYS A 133 22.49 -16.13 4.86
CA LYS A 133 23.51 -17.00 4.25
C LYS A 133 24.31 -16.33 3.13
N VAL A 134 23.66 -15.55 2.27
CA VAL A 134 24.26 -15.06 1.00
C VAL A 134 24.82 -13.63 1.12
N GLY A 135 24.54 -12.92 2.22
CA GLY A 135 24.95 -11.51 2.41
C GLY A 135 24.27 -10.54 1.42
N GLN A 136 23.32 -11.01 0.60
CA GLN A 136 22.55 -10.20 -0.34
C GLN A 136 21.21 -9.80 0.29
N LYS A 137 20.95 -8.49 0.33
CA LYS A 137 19.62 -7.92 0.59
C LYS A 137 18.76 -8.12 -0.66
N ILE A 138 17.93 -9.16 -0.70
CA ILE A 138 16.82 -9.16 -1.68
C ILE A 138 15.83 -8.12 -1.15
N VAL A 139 15.76 -7.01 -1.89
CA VAL A 139 14.73 -5.98 -1.69
C VAL A 139 13.43 -6.64 -2.15
N GLU A 140 12.35 -6.54 -1.39
CA GLU A 140 11.01 -6.89 -1.88
C GLU A 140 10.76 -6.03 -3.15
N PHE A 141 10.19 -6.57 -4.25
CA PHE A 141 10.00 -5.77 -5.49
C PHE A 141 8.83 -4.82 -5.34
N GLN A 142 9.03 -3.84 -4.49
CA GLN A 142 8.51 -2.54 -4.82
C GLN A 142 9.57 -1.95 -5.73
N PRO A 143 9.23 -1.51 -6.96
CA PRO A 143 10.22 -0.91 -7.84
C PRO A 143 11.02 0.05 -6.99
N ALA A 144 12.35 -0.17 -6.90
CA ALA A 144 13.22 0.73 -6.19
C ALA A 144 13.07 2.08 -6.87
N LEU A 145 12.15 2.89 -6.33
CA LEU A 145 12.05 4.29 -6.65
C LEU A 145 13.34 4.85 -6.09
N ARG A 146 14.35 4.97 -6.95
CA ARG A 146 15.37 5.99 -6.76
C ARG A 146 14.61 7.30 -6.86
N LEU A 147 14.08 7.74 -5.73
CA LEU A 147 13.59 9.08 -5.54
C LEU A 147 14.84 9.96 -5.54
N THR A 148 15.31 10.35 -6.73
CA THR A 148 16.05 11.59 -6.84
C THR A 148 15.02 12.67 -6.56
N VAL A 149 14.82 12.97 -5.27
CA VAL A 149 14.13 14.19 -4.88
C VAL A 149 14.94 15.29 -5.59
N PRO A 150 14.33 16.16 -6.39
CA PRO A 150 15.02 17.36 -6.80
C PRO A 150 15.60 17.96 -5.53
N ARG A 151 16.82 18.53 -5.56
CA ARG A 151 17.09 19.62 -4.63
C ARG A 151 15.94 20.59 -4.87
N LEU A 152 14.91 20.57 -4.01
CA LEU A 152 13.96 21.66 -3.95
C LEU A 152 14.88 22.86 -3.75
N PRO A 153 14.99 23.78 -4.74
CA PRO A 153 15.67 25.02 -4.48
C PRO A 153 14.87 25.63 -3.34
N GLY A 154 15.49 25.73 -2.17
CA GLY A 154 14.98 26.41 -0.99
C GLY A 154 13.48 26.24 -0.70
N ALA A 155 13.17 25.57 0.41
CA ALA A 155 12.09 26.07 1.26
C ALA A 155 12.53 27.34 2.04
N PHE A 156 13.57 28.04 1.59
CA PHE A 156 13.52 29.49 1.53
C PHE A 156 12.84 29.82 0.20
N LEU A 157 11.67 30.44 0.26
CA LEU A 157 11.13 31.16 -0.90
C LEU A 157 11.91 32.48 -1.00
N PRO A 158 12.95 32.65 -1.86
CA PRO A 158 13.18 33.96 -2.42
C PRO A 158 12.09 34.15 -3.47
N VAL A 159 11.33 35.23 -3.30
CA VAL A 159 10.61 35.89 -4.38
C VAL A 159 11.64 36.21 -5.46
N SER A 160 11.82 35.31 -6.43
CA SER A 160 12.65 35.58 -7.59
C SER A 160 12.38 34.56 -8.69
N SER A 161 11.76 35.06 -9.76
CA SER A 161 11.53 34.49 -11.09
C SER A 161 10.04 34.27 -11.42
N GLY A 162 9.53 35.23 -12.21
CA GLY A 162 8.11 35.44 -12.56
C GLY A 162 7.41 34.37 -13.40
N LYS A 163 7.84 33.10 -13.35
CA LYS A 163 7.17 31.98 -14.05
C LYS A 163 6.31 31.10 -13.12
N THR A 164 6.37 31.33 -11.81
CA THR A 164 5.82 30.42 -10.78
C THR A 164 4.38 30.76 -10.35
N VAL A 165 3.91 32.01 -10.47
CA VAL A 165 2.60 32.41 -9.92
C VAL A 165 1.41 31.89 -10.75
N ARG A 166 1.48 31.92 -12.09
CA ARG A 166 0.39 31.44 -12.98
C ARG A 166 0.14 29.94 -12.88
N GLN A 167 1.20 29.12 -12.79
CA GLN A 167 1.06 27.67 -12.61
C GLN A 167 0.45 27.30 -11.26
N PHE A 168 0.75 28.07 -10.21
CA PHE A 168 0.18 27.86 -8.87
C PHE A 168 -1.28 28.30 -8.78
N ILE A 169 -1.67 29.37 -9.48
CA ILE A 169 -3.08 29.76 -9.61
C ILE A 169 -3.85 28.68 -10.38
N GLY A 170 -3.32 28.21 -11.51
CA GLY A 170 -3.95 27.16 -12.32
C GLY A 170 -4.15 25.85 -11.54
N LEU A 171 -3.15 25.40 -10.77
CA LEU A 171 -3.27 24.19 -9.96
C LEU A 171 -4.25 24.34 -8.79
N ARG A 172 -4.29 25.53 -8.16
CA ARG A 172 -5.27 25.84 -7.10
C ARG A 172 -6.70 25.90 -7.64
N LEU A 173 -6.90 26.51 -8.81
CA LEU A 173 -8.19 26.56 -9.49
C LEU A 173 -8.63 25.18 -9.93
N LEU A 174 -7.72 24.36 -10.49
CA LEU A 174 -8.00 22.97 -10.85
C LEU A 174 -8.39 22.13 -9.63
N ALA A 175 -7.67 22.26 -8.51
CA ALA A 175 -8.02 21.55 -7.27
C ALA A 175 -9.39 21.98 -6.73
N ARG A 176 -9.73 23.27 -6.81
CA ARG A 176 -11.07 23.79 -6.44
C ARG A 176 -12.16 23.27 -7.37
N LEU A 177 -11.92 23.25 -8.68
CA LEU A 177 -12.84 22.70 -9.68
C LEU A 177 -13.08 21.21 -9.43
N LEU A 178 -12.01 20.43 -9.30
CA LEU A 178 -12.08 18.99 -9.06
C LEU A 178 -12.82 18.68 -7.74
N ARG A 179 -12.53 19.44 -6.68
CA ARG A 179 -13.29 19.36 -5.43
C ARG A 179 -14.77 19.67 -5.63
N SER A 180 -15.11 20.70 -6.40
CA SER A 180 -16.51 21.06 -6.68
C SER A 180 -17.23 19.90 -7.38
N LEU A 181 -16.60 19.32 -8.41
CA LEU A 181 -17.13 18.16 -9.13
C LEU A 181 -17.30 16.94 -8.21
N LEU A 182 -16.30 16.63 -7.38
CA LEU A 182 -16.39 15.56 -6.39
C LEU A 182 -17.47 15.82 -5.35
N LYS A 183 -17.62 17.07 -4.88
CA LYS A 183 -18.63 17.46 -3.92
C LYS A 183 -20.03 17.26 -4.49
N THR A 184 -20.27 17.73 -5.72
CA THR A 184 -21.55 17.52 -6.42
C THR A 184 -21.84 16.03 -6.61
N PHE A 185 -20.85 15.26 -7.06
CA PHE A 185 -20.98 13.81 -7.21
C PHE A 185 -21.34 13.12 -5.88
N PHE A 186 -20.62 13.42 -4.80
CA PHE A 186 -20.91 12.82 -3.50
C PHE A 186 -22.24 13.28 -2.94
N GLN A 187 -22.64 14.55 -3.09
CA GLN A 187 -23.95 15.03 -2.63
C GLN A 187 -25.12 14.41 -3.42
N PHE A 188 -24.89 14.02 -4.67
CA PHE A 188 -25.88 13.30 -5.47
C PHE A 188 -26.00 11.82 -5.07
N MET A 189 -24.87 11.18 -4.74
CA MET A 189 -24.83 9.75 -4.40
C MET A 189 -25.06 9.48 -2.91
N LEU A 190 -24.77 10.43 -2.04
CA LEU A 190 -24.66 10.25 -0.60
C LEU A 190 -25.36 11.37 0.16
N ARG A 191 -25.96 11.02 1.30
CA ARG A 191 -26.30 11.99 2.33
C ARG A 191 -25.09 12.18 3.24
N VAL A 192 -24.27 13.19 2.98
CA VAL A 192 -23.05 13.45 3.76
C VAL A 192 -23.36 14.32 4.98
N LYS A 193 -22.90 13.88 6.16
CA LYS A 193 -22.96 14.65 7.41
C LYS A 193 -21.54 14.89 7.91
N VAL A 194 -21.21 16.11 8.29
CA VAL A 194 -19.94 16.44 8.95
C VAL A 194 -20.28 16.86 10.38
N LYS A 195 -19.70 16.19 11.38
CA LYS A 195 -19.86 16.51 12.80
C LYS A 195 -18.55 17.02 13.37
N ASN A 196 -18.67 17.99 14.27
CA ASN A 196 -17.58 18.59 15.02
C ASN A 196 -16.45 19.15 14.14
N GLU A 197 -16.79 19.72 12.98
CA GLU A 197 -15.81 20.29 12.04
C GLU A 197 -14.90 21.34 12.70
N ASP A 198 -15.37 21.99 13.77
CA ASP A 198 -14.62 23.02 14.51
C ASP A 198 -13.32 22.51 15.14
N TYR A 199 -13.21 21.21 15.43
CA TYR A 199 -11.94 20.60 15.88
C TYR A 199 -10.90 20.46 14.76
N PHE A 200 -11.31 20.63 13.50
CA PHE A 200 -10.44 20.38 12.36
C PHE A 200 -9.52 21.58 12.08
N PRO A 201 -8.18 21.42 12.18
CA PRO A 201 -7.27 22.54 11.98
C PRO A 201 -7.24 23.03 10.54
N ARG A 202 -7.27 24.36 10.35
CA ARG A 202 -7.17 24.99 9.01
C ARG A 202 -5.84 25.69 8.75
N ASN A 203 -5.13 26.07 9.82
CA ASN A 203 -4.01 27.01 9.75
C ASN A 203 -2.64 26.39 10.02
N PHE A 204 -2.58 25.14 10.47
CA PHE A 204 -1.33 24.44 10.76
C PHE A 204 -1.36 23.00 10.24
N PRO A 205 -0.18 22.41 9.93
CA PRO A 205 -0.09 21.04 9.46
C PRO A 205 -0.23 20.05 10.61
N PHE A 206 -0.88 18.92 10.33
CA PHE A 206 -1.15 17.86 11.31
C PHE A 206 -1.09 16.47 10.64
N VAL A 207 -1.11 15.43 11.47
CA VAL A 207 -1.31 14.06 11.02
C VAL A 207 -2.78 13.71 11.19
N LEU A 208 -3.50 13.54 10.08
CA LEU A 208 -4.85 13.02 10.09
C LEU A 208 -4.81 11.51 10.30
N LEU A 209 -5.57 11.02 11.28
CA LEU A 209 -5.76 9.59 11.51
C LEU A 209 -7.22 9.26 11.22
N ALA A 210 -7.50 8.31 10.34
CA ALA A 210 -8.88 7.92 10.02
C ALA A 210 -9.03 6.41 9.89
N ASN A 211 -10.20 5.86 10.23
CA ASN A 211 -10.52 4.47 9.92
C ASN A 211 -10.74 4.28 8.41
N HIS A 212 -10.52 3.07 7.90
CA HIS A 212 -10.53 2.80 6.46
C HIS A 212 -11.63 1.82 6.07
N GLN A 213 -12.75 2.34 5.59
CA GLN A 213 -13.93 1.58 5.20
C GLN A 213 -14.05 1.35 3.68
N SER A 214 -13.62 2.31 2.87
CA SER A 214 -13.86 2.28 1.41
C SER A 214 -12.69 2.83 0.60
N PHE A 215 -12.75 2.67 -0.72
CA PHE A 215 -11.80 3.33 -1.63
C PHE A 215 -11.94 4.86 -1.59
N PHE A 216 -13.14 5.36 -1.27
CA PHE A 216 -13.50 6.77 -1.37
C PHE A 216 -13.15 7.59 -0.12
N ASP A 217 -12.69 6.95 0.97
CA ASP A 217 -12.42 7.64 2.24
C ASP A 217 -11.47 8.85 2.09
N PRO A 218 -10.32 8.76 1.39
CA PRO A 218 -9.44 9.92 1.21
C PRO A 218 -10.13 11.07 0.46
N PHE A 219 -10.98 10.74 -0.52
CA PHE A 219 -11.69 11.72 -1.33
C PHE A 219 -12.80 12.40 -0.54
N LEU A 220 -13.55 11.64 0.28
CA LEU A 220 -14.55 12.18 1.18
C LEU A 220 -13.91 13.18 2.15
N ILE A 221 -12.79 12.81 2.79
CA ILE A 221 -12.04 13.70 3.68
C ILE A 221 -11.58 14.98 2.95
N LEU A 222 -10.90 14.85 1.81
CA LEU A 222 -10.40 16.00 1.03
C LEU A 222 -11.54 16.92 0.55
N THR A 223 -12.69 16.34 0.24
CA THR A 223 -13.86 17.07 -0.30
C THR A 223 -14.63 17.79 0.78
N PHE A 224 -14.79 17.21 1.97
CA PHE A 224 -15.65 17.78 3.01
C PHE A 224 -14.87 18.55 4.09
N LEU A 225 -13.66 18.11 4.49
CA LEU A 225 -12.87 18.78 5.54
C LEU A 225 -11.84 19.80 5.03
N TYR A 226 -11.81 20.07 3.71
CA TYR A 226 -10.99 21.07 3.00
C TYR A 226 -9.60 21.35 3.59
N CYS A 227 -8.69 20.38 3.46
CA CYS A 227 -7.31 20.57 3.83
C CYS A 227 -6.37 19.93 2.81
N ARG A 228 -5.14 20.44 2.74
CA ARG A 228 -4.07 19.87 1.91
C ARG A 228 -3.52 18.66 2.65
N ILE A 229 -4.00 17.47 2.29
CA ILE A 229 -3.60 16.22 2.94
C ILE A 229 -2.95 15.30 1.93
N ALA A 230 -1.75 14.85 2.26
CA ALA A 230 -1.01 13.82 1.53
C ALA A 230 -1.22 12.47 2.24
N PHE A 231 -1.87 11.51 1.59
CA PHE A 231 -2.18 10.22 2.23
C PHE A 231 -1.07 9.18 2.04
N LEU A 232 -0.74 8.45 3.11
CA LEU A 232 0.08 7.25 3.01
C LEU A 232 -0.68 6.18 2.24
N THR A 233 -0.04 5.62 1.21
CA THR A 233 -0.62 4.57 0.39
C THR A 233 0.40 3.47 0.11
N LYS A 234 -0.09 2.25 -0.14
CA LYS A 234 0.76 1.13 -0.52
C LYS A 234 1.47 1.50 -1.82
N SER A 235 2.79 1.37 -1.85
CA SER A 235 3.56 1.71 -3.07
C SER A 235 3.08 0.96 -4.33
N THR A 236 2.51 -0.24 -4.18
CA THR A 236 1.96 -1.01 -5.32
C THR A 236 0.75 -0.34 -5.95
N SER A 237 0.03 0.55 -5.26
CA SER A 237 -1.06 1.34 -5.85
C SER A 237 -0.56 2.30 -6.92
N PHE A 238 0.72 2.70 -6.85
CA PHE A 238 1.33 3.45 -7.94
C PHE A 238 1.58 2.59 -9.18
N CYS A 239 1.46 1.27 -9.13
CA CYS A 239 1.63 0.44 -10.32
C CYS A 239 0.44 0.56 -11.27
N ASN A 240 -0.78 0.66 -10.76
CA ASN A 240 -2.01 0.82 -11.55
C ASN A 240 -2.08 2.24 -12.17
N PRO A 241 -2.23 2.40 -13.51
CA PRO A 241 -2.27 3.72 -14.15
C PRO A 241 -3.35 4.66 -13.62
N PHE A 242 -4.53 4.13 -13.28
CA PHE A 242 -5.67 4.90 -12.77
C PHE A 242 -5.42 5.36 -11.32
N GLU A 243 -5.07 4.43 -10.42
CA GLU A 243 -4.71 4.78 -9.05
C GLU A 243 -3.51 5.73 -9.00
N ARG A 244 -2.51 5.52 -9.87
CA ARG A 244 -1.35 6.40 -10.01
C ARG A 244 -1.77 7.81 -10.42
N PHE A 245 -2.71 7.96 -11.36
CA PHE A 245 -3.21 9.26 -11.78
C PHE A 245 -3.87 9.99 -10.62
N ILE A 246 -4.75 9.28 -9.90
CA ILE A 246 -5.40 9.79 -8.69
C ILE A 246 -4.38 10.20 -7.62
N LEU A 247 -3.41 9.34 -7.31
CA LEU A 247 -2.41 9.57 -6.27
C LEU A 247 -1.47 10.73 -6.63
N LYS A 248 -1.24 10.99 -7.93
CA LYS A 248 -0.50 12.17 -8.39
C LYS A 248 -1.25 13.46 -8.11
N ILE A 249 -2.58 13.46 -8.26
CA ILE A 249 -3.41 14.62 -7.99
C ILE A 249 -3.57 14.82 -6.48
N GLY A 250 -3.77 13.73 -5.73
CA GLY A 250 -4.01 13.72 -4.28
C GLY A 250 -2.75 13.67 -3.39
N MET A 251 -1.55 13.88 -3.94
CA MET A 251 -0.28 13.90 -3.19
C MET A 251 0.00 12.62 -2.38
N GLY A 252 -0.22 11.44 -2.96
CA GLY A 252 0.03 10.16 -2.28
C GLY A 252 1.48 9.96 -1.86
N ILE A 253 1.71 9.49 -0.63
CA ILE A 253 3.02 9.15 -0.08
C ILE A 253 3.18 7.62 -0.12
N PRO A 254 4.15 7.06 -0.89
CA PRO A 254 4.36 5.63 -0.93
C PRO A 254 4.90 5.12 0.41
N THR A 255 4.30 4.06 0.94
CA THR A 255 4.78 3.37 2.14
C THR A 255 4.76 1.85 1.95
N THR A 256 5.57 1.16 2.75
CA THR A 256 5.53 -0.29 2.91
C THR A 256 4.58 -0.63 4.05
N ARG A 257 3.76 -1.67 3.87
CA ARG A 257 2.91 -2.12 4.98
C ARG A 257 3.79 -2.70 6.08
N TYR A 258 3.40 -2.44 7.33
CA TYR A 258 3.91 -3.13 8.52
C TYR A 258 5.39 -2.85 8.87
N LYS A 259 6.04 -1.86 8.25
CA LYS A 259 7.40 -1.44 8.60
C LYS A 259 7.45 0.06 8.86
N THR A 260 8.02 0.44 10.00
CA THR A 260 8.40 1.83 10.28
C THR A 260 9.72 2.08 9.55
N ASP A 261 9.63 2.73 8.40
CA ASP A 261 10.80 3.12 7.61
C ASP A 261 11.26 4.53 8.01
N PRO A 262 12.51 4.73 8.48
CA PRO A 262 13.04 6.06 8.77
C PRO A 262 12.91 7.05 7.61
N GLN A 263 12.93 6.56 6.37
CA GLN A 263 12.72 7.40 5.19
C GLN A 263 11.29 7.96 5.13
N VAL A 264 10.28 7.18 5.51
CA VAL A 264 8.88 7.63 5.56
C VAL A 264 8.71 8.73 6.62
N ILE A 265 9.36 8.60 7.78
CA ILE A 265 9.36 9.65 8.81
C ILE A 265 9.94 10.96 8.24
N ALA A 266 11.11 10.88 7.61
CA ALA A 266 11.76 12.06 7.01
C ALA A 266 10.90 12.71 5.93
N ILE A 267 10.20 11.92 5.12
CA ILE A 267 9.26 12.41 4.10
C ILE A 267 8.10 13.13 4.77
N ILE A 268 7.41 12.49 5.74
CA ILE A 268 6.26 13.09 6.43
C ILE A 268 6.66 14.42 7.08
N ARG A 269 7.80 14.48 7.76
CA ARG A 269 8.29 15.74 8.37
C ARG A 269 8.52 16.85 7.34
N ARG A 270 8.96 16.53 6.12
CA ARG A 270 9.09 17.51 5.03
C ARG A 270 7.73 18.01 4.53
N PHE A 271 6.72 17.13 4.42
CA PHE A 271 5.36 17.54 4.06
C PHE A 271 4.77 18.49 5.11
N LEU A 272 4.89 18.12 6.39
CA LEU A 272 4.44 18.95 7.50
C LEU A 272 5.16 20.32 7.50
N ALA A 273 6.49 20.34 7.35
CA ALA A 273 7.26 21.59 7.24
C ALA A 273 6.85 22.46 6.02
N GLY A 274 6.33 21.85 4.95
CA GLY A 274 5.78 22.51 3.78
C GLY A 274 4.30 22.93 3.91
N ASN A 275 3.74 22.91 5.13
CA ASN A 275 2.33 23.18 5.41
C ASN A 275 1.35 22.25 4.66
N ILE A 276 1.71 20.97 4.56
CA ILE A 276 0.86 19.92 4.00
C ILE A 276 0.67 18.87 5.09
N SER A 277 -0.57 18.67 5.52
CA SER A 277 -0.95 17.63 6.48
C SER A 277 -0.78 16.25 5.86
N VAL A 278 -0.65 15.23 6.70
CA VAL A 278 -0.45 13.85 6.25
C VAL A 278 -1.55 12.95 6.77
N GLY A 279 -2.20 12.19 5.88
CA GLY A 279 -3.27 11.26 6.22
C GLY A 279 -2.78 9.83 6.38
N ILE A 280 -3.18 9.18 7.47
CA ILE A 280 -2.81 7.80 7.80
C ILE A 280 -4.07 7.02 8.15
N PHE A 281 -4.20 5.83 7.55
CA PHE A 281 -5.17 4.82 7.94
C PHE A 281 -4.47 3.78 8.84
N PRO A 282 -4.67 3.79 10.16
CA PRO A 282 -3.87 3.02 11.11
C PRO A 282 -4.08 1.50 11.01
N GLU A 283 -5.18 1.06 10.41
CA GLU A 283 -5.51 -0.34 10.12
C GLU A 283 -4.57 -0.94 9.06
N GLY A 284 -4.04 -0.10 8.15
CA GLY A 284 -3.16 -0.51 7.04
C GLY A 284 -3.89 -1.13 5.83
N GLU A 285 -5.20 -1.35 5.93
CA GLU A 285 -6.05 -1.80 4.84
C GLU A 285 -7.52 -1.44 5.06
N ARG A 286 -8.31 -1.49 3.99
CA ARG A 286 -9.77 -1.32 4.05
C ARG A 286 -10.43 -2.46 4.84
N SER A 287 -11.50 -2.12 5.54
CA SER A 287 -12.38 -3.05 6.24
C SER A 287 -12.97 -4.10 5.27
N TRP A 288 -13.26 -5.28 5.82
CA TRP A 288 -13.87 -6.42 5.10
C TRP A 288 -15.34 -6.63 5.50
N ASP A 289 -15.87 -5.86 6.42
CA ASP A 289 -17.21 -6.04 6.99
C ASP A 289 -17.84 -4.70 7.39
N GLY A 290 -17.09 -3.61 7.28
CA GLY A 290 -17.50 -2.27 7.73
C GLY A 290 -16.99 -1.95 9.13
N GLU A 291 -16.56 -2.97 9.89
CA GLU A 291 -16.02 -2.80 11.23
C GLU A 291 -14.57 -2.30 11.19
N MET A 292 -14.21 -1.55 12.22
CA MET A 292 -12.88 -0.99 12.38
C MET A 292 -11.92 -2.05 12.91
N LYS A 293 -10.78 -2.22 12.26
CA LYS A 293 -9.73 -3.13 12.72
C LYS A 293 -8.83 -2.48 13.76
N HIS A 294 -8.12 -3.33 14.50
CA HIS A 294 -7.06 -2.87 15.40
C HIS A 294 -5.95 -2.12 14.66
N PHE A 295 -5.47 -1.07 15.32
CA PHE A 295 -4.42 -0.20 14.83
C PHE A 295 -3.07 -0.89 14.94
N LYS A 296 -2.23 -0.73 13.92
CA LYS A 296 -0.90 -1.34 13.91
C LYS A 296 0.06 -0.58 14.83
N TYR A 297 0.80 -1.30 15.68
CA TYR A 297 1.85 -0.70 16.53
C TYR A 297 2.89 0.11 15.73
N SER A 298 3.19 -0.28 14.49
CA SER A 298 4.09 0.48 13.62
C SER A 298 3.61 1.91 13.35
N VAL A 299 2.29 2.12 13.33
CA VAL A 299 1.67 3.44 13.18
C VAL A 299 1.77 4.22 14.48
N ILE A 300 1.52 3.60 15.64
CA ILE A 300 1.69 4.26 16.94
C ILE A 300 3.13 4.73 17.13
N LYS A 301 4.12 3.88 16.82
CA LYS A 301 5.55 4.25 16.82
C LYS A 301 5.85 5.41 15.86
N LEU A 302 5.21 5.42 14.69
CA LEU A 302 5.34 6.49 13.71
C LEU A 302 4.79 7.82 14.29
N LEU A 303 3.61 7.82 14.87
CA LEU A 303 2.99 9.02 15.46
C LEU A 303 3.87 9.60 16.59
N VAL A 304 4.39 8.75 17.48
CA VAL A 304 5.32 9.15 18.55
C VAL A 304 6.61 9.76 17.97
N ALA A 305 7.16 9.15 16.92
CA ALA A 305 8.39 9.64 16.28
C ALA A 305 8.20 10.98 15.53
N LEU A 306 6.98 11.25 15.04
CA LEU A 306 6.67 12.48 14.31
C LEU A 306 6.54 13.69 15.22
N ARG A 307 6.09 13.51 16.48
CA ARG A 307 5.84 14.59 17.45
C ARG A 307 4.98 15.72 16.85
N ALA A 308 4.00 15.35 16.04
CA ALA A 308 3.09 16.27 15.37
C ALA A 308 1.67 16.14 15.96
N PRO A 309 0.85 17.20 15.90
CA PRO A 309 -0.56 17.10 16.26
C PRO A 309 -1.26 16.01 15.45
N VAL A 310 -2.07 15.19 16.11
CA VAL A 310 -2.87 14.13 15.51
C VAL A 310 -4.33 14.56 15.55
N VAL A 311 -5.01 14.50 14.41
CA VAL A 311 -6.43 14.84 14.27
C VAL A 311 -7.18 13.58 13.83
N PRO A 312 -7.95 12.95 14.73
CA PRO A 312 -8.74 11.79 14.36
C PRO A 312 -10.01 12.19 13.61
N VAL A 313 -10.34 11.40 12.58
CA VAL A 313 -11.57 11.52 11.81
C VAL A 313 -12.19 10.14 11.65
N ILE A 314 -13.40 9.99 12.17
CA ILE A 314 -14.17 8.75 12.10
C ILE A 314 -15.09 8.84 10.88
N LEU A 315 -14.98 7.88 9.97
CA LEU A 315 -15.91 7.66 8.86
C LEU A 315 -16.89 6.54 9.24
N GLN A 316 -18.17 6.82 9.06
CA GLN A 316 -19.25 5.84 9.21
C GLN A 316 -20.12 5.81 7.95
N GLY A 317 -20.56 4.62 7.55
CA GLY A 317 -21.40 4.40 6.36
C GLY A 317 -20.64 4.41 5.02
N ALA A 318 -19.34 4.74 5.02
CA ALA A 318 -18.54 4.72 3.79
C ALA A 318 -18.33 3.30 3.25
N PHE A 319 -18.33 2.28 4.11
CA PHE A 319 -18.27 0.88 3.70
C PHE A 319 -19.45 0.52 2.79
N SER A 320 -20.68 0.88 3.19
CA SER A 320 -21.89 0.60 2.41
C SER A 320 -21.91 1.32 1.06
N PHE A 321 -21.21 2.44 0.91
CA PHE A 321 -21.12 3.18 -0.36
C PHE A 321 -20.36 2.38 -1.42
N PHE A 322 -19.22 1.80 -1.05
CA PHE A 322 -18.38 1.02 -1.96
C PHE A 322 -17.60 -0.06 -1.18
N PRO A 323 -18.26 -1.20 -0.89
CA PRO A 323 -17.62 -2.31 -0.20
C PRO A 323 -16.41 -2.83 -0.96
N ARG A 324 -15.44 -3.40 -0.24
CA ARG A 324 -14.14 -3.77 -0.80
C ARG A 324 -14.22 -4.78 -1.96
N TRP A 325 -15.21 -5.67 -1.97
CA TRP A 325 -15.44 -6.70 -2.99
C TRP A 325 -16.44 -6.31 -4.06
N ASP A 326 -17.12 -5.17 -3.89
CA ASP A 326 -18.13 -4.73 -4.83
C ASP A 326 -17.50 -3.91 -5.96
N SER A 327 -18.15 -3.93 -7.12
CA SER A 327 -17.83 -3.10 -8.28
C SER A 327 -18.82 -1.96 -8.49
N SER A 328 -19.90 -1.90 -7.71
CA SER A 328 -20.99 -0.93 -7.84
C SER A 328 -21.02 0.06 -6.69
N LEU A 329 -21.52 1.27 -6.96
CA LEU A 329 -21.72 2.31 -5.96
C LEU A 329 -23.16 2.27 -5.44
N HIS A 330 -23.34 2.41 -4.13
CA HIS A 330 -24.66 2.35 -3.49
C HIS A 330 -25.02 3.65 -2.80
N ARG A 331 -26.27 4.11 -2.92
CA ARG A 331 -26.71 5.30 -2.19
C ARG A 331 -26.79 5.00 -0.70
N THR A 332 -26.13 5.83 0.11
CA THR A 332 -26.12 5.68 1.58
C THR A 332 -25.89 7.01 2.28
N THR A 333 -25.96 7.00 3.61
CA THR A 333 -25.53 8.12 4.45
C THR A 333 -24.08 7.90 4.86
N VAL A 334 -23.25 8.94 4.73
CA VAL A 334 -21.86 8.92 5.21
C VAL A 334 -21.66 10.03 6.22
N GLU A 335 -21.20 9.69 7.42
CA GLU A 335 -20.85 10.64 8.47
C GLU A 335 -19.33 10.74 8.59
N LEU A 336 -18.81 11.97 8.58
CA LEU A 336 -17.45 12.30 8.97
C LEU A 336 -17.52 13.00 10.33
N ARG A 337 -16.97 12.38 11.37
CA ARG A 337 -16.91 12.95 12.71
C ARG A 337 -15.45 13.28 13.03
N VAL A 338 -15.17 14.53 13.33
CA VAL A 338 -13.85 14.97 13.80
C VAL A 338 -13.82 14.88 15.32
N THR A 339 -12.72 14.38 15.88
CA THR A 339 -12.54 14.36 17.34
C THR A 339 -11.48 15.39 17.75
N PRO A 340 -11.41 15.76 19.04
CA PRO A 340 -10.40 16.69 19.52
C PRO A 340 -8.99 16.26 19.15
N PRO A 341 -8.14 17.19 18.66
CA PRO A 341 -6.76 16.88 18.33
C PRO A 341 -5.94 16.60 19.59
N PHE A 342 -4.94 15.74 19.48
CA PHE A 342 -4.01 15.42 20.57
C PHE A 342 -2.57 15.30 20.07
N CYS A 343 -1.62 15.30 21.00
CA CYS A 343 -0.22 15.03 20.73
C CYS A 343 0.23 13.81 21.53
N LEU A 344 0.98 12.91 20.90
CA LEU A 344 1.62 11.80 21.62
C LEU A 344 2.96 12.25 22.15
N VAL A 345 3.14 12.17 23.47
CA VAL A 345 4.41 12.49 24.13
C VAL A 345 5.22 11.20 24.31
N PRO A 346 6.48 11.14 23.82
CA PRO A 346 7.32 9.96 23.99
C PRO A 346 7.65 9.73 25.47
N ASN A 347 7.86 8.46 25.84
CA ASN A 347 8.40 8.01 27.13
C ASN A 347 7.53 8.25 28.38
N LEU A 348 6.28 8.74 28.24
CA LEU A 348 5.35 8.84 29.36
C LEU A 348 4.48 7.59 29.55
N PHE A 349 4.22 6.85 28.47
CA PHE A 349 3.33 5.69 28.48
C PHE A 349 3.95 4.54 27.69
N SER A 350 3.54 3.31 28.03
CA SER A 350 3.85 2.13 27.25
C SER A 350 3.22 2.21 25.85
N LEU A 351 3.77 1.46 24.90
CA LEU A 351 3.23 1.45 23.54
C LEU A 351 1.81 0.88 23.47
N GLU A 352 1.44 0.00 24.40
CA GLU A 352 0.09 -0.56 24.52
C GLU A 352 -0.91 0.50 24.99
N GLU A 353 -0.58 1.24 26.05
CA GLU A 353 -1.41 2.34 26.55
C GLU A 353 -1.61 3.42 25.48
N LEU A 354 -0.55 3.79 24.76
CA LEU A 354 -0.64 4.73 23.65
C LEU A 354 -1.55 4.20 22.53
N LYS A 355 -1.45 2.90 22.20
CA LYS A 355 -2.33 2.30 21.20
C LYS A 355 -3.78 2.35 21.64
N ASN A 356 -4.08 1.95 22.87
CA ASN A 356 -5.43 1.93 23.42
C ASN A 356 -6.01 3.35 23.50
N PHE A 357 -5.23 4.32 24.00
CA PHE A 357 -5.62 5.72 23.99
C PHE A 357 -6.02 6.22 22.60
N VAL A 358 -5.22 5.89 21.58
CA VAL A 358 -5.49 6.29 20.19
C VAL A 358 -6.72 5.57 19.61
N GLU A 359 -6.92 4.28 19.90
CA GLU A 359 -8.11 3.52 19.49
C GLU A 359 -9.38 4.01 20.17
N ASP A 360 -9.31 4.42 21.44
CA ASP A 360 -10.46 4.94 22.19
C ASP A 360 -10.97 6.27 21.63
N GLN A 361 -10.12 7.05 20.95
CA GLN A 361 -10.55 8.25 20.21
C GLN A 361 -11.55 7.91 19.08
N PHE A 362 -11.63 6.65 18.65
CA PHE A 362 -12.52 6.20 17.58
C PHE A 362 -13.79 5.51 18.09
N ARG A 363 -13.94 5.35 19.41
CA ARG A 363 -15.10 4.72 20.05
C ARG A 363 -16.15 5.73 20.54
N SER A 364 -15.81 7.02 20.58
CA SER A 364 -16.63 8.11 21.13
C SER A 364 -17.70 8.69 20.21
#